data_AF-A0A970UR73-F1
#
_entry.id   AF-A0A970UR73-F1
#
_cell.length_a   1.000
_cell.length_b   1.000
_cell.length_c   1.000
_cell.angle_alpha   90.00
_cell.angle_beta   90.00
_cell.angle_gamma   90.00
#
_symmetry.space_group_name_H-M   'P 1'
#
loop_
_entity.id
_entity.type
_entity.pdbx_description
1 polymer ?
#
loop_
_entity_poly.entity_id
_entity_poly.type
_entity_poly.pdbx_seq_one_letter_code
_entity_poly.pdbx_strand_id
1 'polypeptide(L)'
;MPEARTSAEKLEMHGEEINVLNIERRVRQDYDDREFLQSGSEGRSGRGRGAGDFITRLARGLVKAALIFTKIILGFVALILLITGITILVALVSVVFGGHAWFIDQQFGFSGYALNEILGFFVNPATATLAVIAMFIILLVPLIILIMGFLRLIFNIRFQTRTIGWSAFGVWVIALILLIVMGTRETIRFASESRVEEETPLEIPVGKTLNITTFPFSEDALDEVPHFNYHNEFWILREQSDSLSLLIRPRVTLKASVDTTTSVEVIRISRGTDASAARRYAREIDYNFQLRDTLLALDPVFRLDRRSRFQAQEIRVVVKVPIGTTVYLDSQLKELLYAVKNTEDTWSSNLVGREWVMTPDGLSLVLSR
;
A
#
# COMPACT_ATOMS: atom_id res chain seq x y z
N MET A 1 -9.85 66.77 -36.89
CA MET A 1 -10.89 65.75 -36.65
C MET A 1 -10.22 64.46 -36.23
N PRO A 2 -10.79 63.69 -35.28
CA PRO A 2 -10.22 62.41 -34.84
C PRO A 2 -10.35 61.33 -35.92
N GLU A 3 -9.41 60.39 -35.94
CA GLU A 3 -9.38 59.27 -36.89
C GLU A 3 -10.35 58.16 -36.45
N ALA A 4 -11.20 57.69 -37.37
CA ALA A 4 -12.14 56.60 -37.09
C ALA A 4 -11.42 55.27 -36.86
N ARG A 5 -11.75 54.59 -35.76
CA ARG A 5 -11.10 53.34 -35.34
C ARG A 5 -11.94 52.11 -35.61
N THR A 6 -13.26 52.25 -35.66
CA THR A 6 -14.18 51.12 -35.86
C THR A 6 -14.77 51.11 -37.27
N SER A 7 -15.19 49.93 -37.74
CA SER A 7 -15.82 49.80 -39.06
C SER A 7 -17.13 50.59 -39.16
N ALA A 8 -17.85 50.76 -38.04
CA ALA A 8 -19.06 51.59 -37.98
C ALA A 8 -18.75 53.09 -38.12
N GLU A 9 -17.74 53.61 -37.42
CA GLU A 9 -17.29 55.02 -37.55
C GLU A 9 -16.76 55.33 -38.96
N LYS A 10 -16.08 54.37 -39.60
CA LYS A 10 -15.63 54.51 -40.99
C LYS A 10 -16.81 54.60 -41.97
N LEU A 11 -17.87 53.81 -41.77
CA LEU A 11 -19.09 53.89 -42.57
C LEU A 11 -19.80 55.23 -42.38
N GLU A 12 -19.84 55.74 -41.15
CA GLU A 12 -20.43 57.03 -40.82
C GLU A 12 -19.71 58.20 -41.48
N MET A 13 -18.37 58.21 -41.48
CA MET A 13 -17.58 59.24 -42.19
C MET A 13 -17.73 59.19 -43.72
N HIS A 14 -18.10 58.03 -44.28
CA HIS A 14 -18.36 57.85 -45.70
C HIS A 14 -19.84 58.08 -46.08
N GLY A 15 -20.70 58.40 -45.11
CA GLY A 15 -22.13 58.63 -45.34
C GLY A 15 -22.91 57.34 -45.68
N GLU A 16 -22.36 56.18 -45.34
CA GLU A 16 -23.00 54.88 -45.54
C GLU A 16 -23.87 54.50 -44.33
N GLU A 17 -25.05 53.92 -44.57
CA GLU A 17 -25.93 53.48 -43.49
C GLU A 17 -25.29 52.36 -42.65
N ILE A 18 -25.33 52.49 -41.31
CA ILE A 18 -24.76 51.52 -40.37
C ILE A 18 -25.73 50.34 -40.24
N ASN A 19 -25.55 49.34 -41.10
CA ASN A 19 -26.26 48.06 -41.03
C ASN A 19 -25.29 46.89 -41.19
N VAL A 20 -25.75 45.69 -40.79
CA VAL A 20 -24.91 44.48 -40.73
C VAL A 20 -24.29 44.13 -42.09
N LEU A 21 -25.01 44.38 -43.18
CA LEU A 21 -24.55 44.11 -44.55
C LEU A 21 -23.41 45.04 -44.96
N ASN A 22 -23.48 46.33 -44.62
CA ASN A 22 -22.43 47.30 -44.91
C ASN A 22 -21.20 47.08 -44.02
N ILE A 23 -21.39 46.68 -42.76
CA ILE A 23 -20.28 46.31 -41.86
C ILE A 23 -19.58 45.05 -42.37
N GLU A 24 -20.31 44.00 -42.76
CA GLU A 24 -19.73 42.77 -43.31
C GLU A 24 -18.95 43.05 -44.60
N ARG A 25 -19.51 43.87 -45.50
CA ARG A 25 -18.82 44.28 -46.74
C ARG A 25 -17.52 45.00 -46.44
N ARG A 26 -17.53 45.96 -45.51
CA ARG A 26 -16.33 46.74 -45.17
C ARG A 26 -15.26 45.89 -44.47
N VAL A 27 -15.67 44.96 -43.62
CA VAL A 27 -14.75 44.03 -42.96
C VAL A 27 -14.14 43.04 -43.95
N ARG A 28 -14.90 42.55 -44.93
CA ARG A 28 -14.34 41.73 -46.02
C ARG A 28 -13.38 42.52 -46.89
N GLN A 29 -13.71 43.77 -47.23
CA GLN A 29 -12.86 44.65 -48.02
C GLN A 29 -11.53 44.95 -47.29
N ASP A 30 -11.56 45.22 -45.98
CA ASP A 30 -10.36 45.39 -45.15
C ASP A 30 -9.53 44.08 -45.05
N TYR A 31 -10.16 42.90 -45.18
CA TYR A 31 -9.48 41.60 -45.22
C TYR A 31 -8.82 41.33 -46.58
N ASP A 32 -9.57 41.54 -47.67
CA ASP A 32 -9.10 41.38 -49.04
C ASP A 32 -8.00 42.39 -49.37
N ASP A 33 -8.10 43.64 -48.88
CA ASP A 33 -7.04 44.64 -49.03
C ASP A 33 -5.78 44.24 -48.22
N ARG A 34 -5.91 43.59 -47.06
CA ARG A 34 -4.75 43.06 -46.30
C ARG A 34 -4.11 41.86 -46.98
N GLU A 35 -4.91 41.02 -47.63
CA GLU A 35 -4.43 39.86 -48.41
C GLU A 35 -3.80 40.30 -49.75
N PHE A 36 -4.33 41.36 -50.36
CA PHE A 36 -3.78 42.04 -51.53
C PHE A 36 -2.49 42.80 -51.21
N LEU A 37 -2.38 43.41 -50.02
CA LEU A 37 -1.13 43.99 -49.53
C LEU A 37 -0.06 42.93 -49.20
N GLN A 38 -0.47 41.71 -48.82
CA GLN A 38 0.45 40.57 -48.65
C GLN A 38 0.90 39.96 -49.98
N SER A 39 0.06 39.97 -51.02
CA SER A 39 0.38 39.40 -52.35
C SER A 39 0.97 40.40 -53.35
N GLY A 40 0.73 41.71 -53.20
CA GLY A 40 1.12 42.75 -54.17
C GLY A 40 2.45 43.48 -53.90
N SER A 41 3.27 43.05 -52.93
CA SER A 41 4.48 43.80 -52.54
C SER A 41 5.79 43.34 -53.22
N GLU A 42 5.72 42.93 -54.49
CA GLU A 42 6.88 42.53 -55.30
C GLU A 42 7.71 43.69 -55.91
N GLY A 43 7.42 44.95 -55.60
CA GLY A 43 8.14 46.06 -56.22
C GLY A 43 8.31 47.30 -55.34
N ARG A 44 9.30 47.29 -54.43
CA ARG A 44 10.25 48.40 -54.15
C ARG A 44 11.05 48.22 -52.85
N SER A 45 12.36 48.48 -52.98
CA SER A 45 13.37 48.82 -51.95
C SER A 45 13.70 47.83 -50.82
N GLY A 46 14.80 47.07 -51.03
CA GLY A 46 16.05 47.22 -50.29
C GLY A 46 16.08 47.08 -48.75
N ARG A 47 16.73 46.00 -48.28
CA ARG A 47 17.48 45.85 -47.01
C ARG A 47 16.80 45.29 -45.75
N GLY A 48 15.48 45.08 -45.72
CA GLY A 48 14.78 44.53 -44.53
C GLY A 48 14.23 43.10 -44.62
N ARG A 49 13.99 42.55 -45.82
CA ARG A 49 13.25 41.29 -46.00
C ARG A 49 14.10 40.02 -45.91
N GLY A 50 15.41 40.08 -46.20
CA GLY A 50 16.30 38.93 -46.07
C GLY A 50 16.40 38.41 -44.62
N ALA A 51 16.36 39.32 -43.64
CA ALA A 51 16.42 38.98 -42.22
C ALA A 51 15.10 38.34 -41.72
N GLY A 52 13.94 38.88 -42.09
CA GLY A 52 12.63 38.32 -41.69
C GLY A 52 12.35 36.96 -42.32
N ASP A 53 12.70 36.78 -43.59
CA ASP A 53 12.54 35.50 -44.30
C ASP A 53 13.56 34.46 -43.80
N PHE A 54 14.77 34.90 -43.42
CA PHE A 54 15.76 34.05 -42.75
C PHE A 54 15.35 33.66 -41.33
N ILE A 55 14.83 34.60 -40.53
CA ILE A 55 14.34 34.35 -39.16
C ILE A 55 13.14 33.39 -39.19
N THR A 56 12.20 33.55 -40.12
CA THR A 56 11.04 32.64 -40.23
C THR A 56 11.43 31.25 -40.74
N ARG A 57 12.45 31.13 -41.60
CA ARG A 57 13.03 29.83 -42.01
C ARG A 57 13.79 29.16 -40.86
N LEU A 58 14.58 29.93 -40.09
CA LEU A 58 15.23 29.45 -38.87
C LEU A 58 14.22 29.01 -37.82
N ALA A 59 13.19 29.82 -37.56
CA ALA A 59 12.13 29.48 -36.60
C ALA A 59 11.38 28.20 -37.03
N ARG A 60 11.01 28.06 -38.31
CA ARG A 60 10.40 26.81 -38.82
C ARG A 60 11.34 25.62 -38.71
N GLY A 61 12.64 25.80 -38.98
CA GLY A 61 13.65 24.76 -38.81
C GLY A 61 13.79 24.32 -37.35
N LEU A 62 13.84 25.27 -36.41
CA LEU A 62 13.90 25.03 -34.98
C LEU A 62 12.62 24.34 -34.46
N VAL A 63 11.44 24.78 -34.90
CA VAL A 63 10.17 24.11 -34.55
C VAL A 63 10.14 22.68 -35.08
N LYS A 64 10.56 22.45 -36.32
CA LYS A 64 10.62 21.10 -36.90
C LYS A 64 11.62 20.22 -36.16
N ALA A 65 12.80 20.76 -35.80
CA ALA A 65 13.80 20.05 -34.99
C ALA A 65 13.27 19.72 -33.59
N ALA A 66 12.60 20.67 -32.93
CA ALA A 66 11.97 20.47 -31.64
C ALA A 66 10.87 19.39 -31.70
N LEU A 67 10.03 19.38 -32.74
CA LEU A 67 9.02 18.33 -32.92
C LEU A 67 9.63 16.94 -33.12
N ILE A 68 10.72 16.84 -33.89
CA ILE A 68 11.46 15.57 -34.06
C ILE A 68 12.06 15.13 -32.73
N PHE A 69 12.70 16.04 -32.00
CA PHE A 69 13.30 15.76 -30.70
C PHE A 69 12.25 15.30 -29.67
N THR A 70 11.12 15.99 -29.58
CA THR A 70 9.98 15.58 -28.73
C THR A 70 9.44 14.21 -29.12
N LYS A 71 9.34 13.92 -30.43
CA LYS A 71 8.93 12.60 -30.92
C LYS A 71 9.89 11.49 -30.49
N ILE A 72 11.19 11.75 -30.49
CA ILE A 72 12.23 10.81 -30.03
C ILE A 72 12.08 10.56 -28.52
N ILE A 73 11.98 11.61 -27.71
CA ILE A 73 11.78 11.49 -26.27
C ILE A 73 10.51 10.72 -25.95
N LEU A 74 9.39 11.06 -26.59
CA LEU A 74 8.12 10.39 -26.37
C LEU A 74 8.19 8.91 -26.77
N GLY A 75 8.89 8.59 -27.86
CA GLY A 75 9.16 7.21 -28.26
C GLY A 75 9.97 6.44 -27.22
N PHE A 76 11.01 7.06 -26.67
CA PHE A 76 11.84 6.44 -25.63
C PHE A 76 11.07 6.22 -24.32
N VAL A 77 10.29 7.21 -23.87
CA VAL A 77 9.43 7.08 -22.68
C VAL A 77 8.37 5.98 -22.89
N ALA A 78 7.73 5.96 -24.06
CA ALA A 78 6.77 4.91 -24.40
C ALA A 78 7.43 3.52 -24.42
N LEU A 79 8.65 3.40 -24.94
CA LEU A 79 9.40 2.14 -24.91
C LEU A 79 9.68 1.66 -23.48
N ILE A 80 10.12 2.55 -22.59
CA ILE A 80 10.35 2.22 -21.17
C ILE A 80 9.03 1.75 -20.53
N LEU A 81 7.95 2.52 -20.68
CA LEU A 81 6.65 2.15 -20.12
C LEU A 81 6.13 0.82 -20.67
N LEU A 82 6.39 0.52 -21.95
CA LEU A 82 6.03 -0.75 -22.57
C LEU A 82 6.82 -1.91 -21.96
N ILE A 83 8.14 -1.78 -21.82
CA ILE A 83 8.99 -2.80 -21.19
C ILE A 83 8.56 -3.03 -19.74
N THR A 84 8.35 -1.95 -18.97
CA THR A 84 7.88 -2.03 -17.59
C THR A 84 6.51 -2.71 -17.51
N GLY A 85 5.56 -2.31 -18.35
CA GLY A 85 4.21 -2.89 -18.37
C GLY A 85 4.20 -4.38 -18.73
N ILE A 86 5.00 -4.79 -19.73
CA ILE A 86 5.17 -6.21 -20.08
C ILE A 86 5.80 -6.97 -18.90
N THR A 87 6.81 -6.41 -18.26
CA THR A 87 7.48 -7.03 -17.10
C THR A 87 6.49 -7.27 -15.96
N ILE A 88 5.66 -6.27 -15.65
CA ILE A 88 4.61 -6.39 -14.62
C ILE A 88 3.59 -7.47 -15.00
N LEU A 89 3.14 -7.53 -16.26
CA LEU A 89 2.20 -8.58 -16.70
C LEU A 89 2.80 -9.97 -16.61
N VAL A 90 4.06 -10.15 -17.03
CA VAL A 90 4.77 -11.43 -16.90
C VAL A 90 4.90 -11.84 -15.44
N ALA A 91 5.24 -10.90 -14.54
CA ALA A 91 5.28 -11.16 -13.11
C ALA A 91 3.90 -11.58 -12.56
N LEU A 92 2.83 -10.90 -12.98
CA LEU A 92 1.46 -11.22 -12.57
C LEU A 92 1.01 -12.62 -13.05
N VAL A 93 1.32 -12.99 -14.29
CA VAL A 93 1.05 -14.33 -14.84
C VAL A 93 1.85 -15.39 -14.09
N SER A 94 3.10 -15.10 -13.73
CA SER A 94 3.95 -16.02 -12.97
C SER A 94 3.36 -16.34 -11.58
N VAL A 95 2.72 -15.36 -10.93
CA VAL A 95 1.98 -15.59 -9.68
C VAL A 95 0.78 -16.53 -9.87
N VAL A 96 0.02 -16.38 -10.96
CA VAL A 96 -1.19 -17.19 -11.22
C VAL A 96 -0.85 -18.64 -11.56
N PHE A 97 0.11 -18.84 -12.47
CA PHE A 97 0.38 -20.16 -13.05
C PHE A 97 1.59 -20.85 -12.42
N GLY A 98 2.59 -20.08 -12.00
CA GLY A 98 3.81 -20.61 -11.42
C GLY A 98 3.79 -20.66 -9.89
N GLY A 99 2.83 -19.99 -9.23
CA GLY A 99 2.77 -19.83 -7.76
C GLY A 99 3.89 -18.96 -7.17
N HIS A 100 5.02 -18.84 -7.88
CA HIS A 100 6.23 -18.18 -7.43
C HIS A 100 6.41 -16.86 -8.18
N ALA A 101 6.69 -15.79 -7.45
CA ALA A 101 7.18 -14.55 -8.04
C ALA A 101 8.70 -14.67 -8.22
N TRP A 102 9.15 -15.17 -9.38
CA TRP A 102 10.58 -15.40 -9.69
C TRP A 102 11.48 -14.18 -9.46
N PHE A 103 10.92 -12.97 -9.46
CA PHE A 103 11.64 -11.71 -9.24
C PHE A 103 11.75 -11.29 -7.77
N ILE A 104 10.92 -11.85 -6.88
CA ILE A 104 10.85 -11.49 -5.46
C ILE A 104 11.74 -12.41 -4.61
N ASP A 105 11.97 -13.63 -5.11
CA ASP A 105 12.67 -14.74 -4.45
C ASP A 105 14.05 -14.33 -3.88
N GLN A 106 14.92 -13.69 -4.67
CA GLN A 106 16.31 -13.39 -4.26
C GLN A 106 16.50 -12.10 -3.45
N GLN A 107 15.56 -11.16 -3.50
CA GLN A 107 15.72 -9.84 -2.83
C GLN A 107 14.93 -9.70 -1.52
N PHE A 108 13.86 -10.47 -1.34
CA PHE A 108 12.94 -10.29 -0.22
C PHE A 108 12.77 -11.54 0.66
N GLY A 109 13.59 -12.57 0.47
CA GLY A 109 13.56 -13.78 1.30
C GLY A 109 12.31 -14.66 1.11
N PHE A 110 11.65 -14.56 -0.05
CA PHE A 110 10.45 -15.37 -0.36
C PHE A 110 10.77 -16.80 -0.81
N SER A 111 12.03 -17.24 -0.71
CA SER A 111 12.47 -18.57 -1.10
C SER A 111 11.66 -19.65 -0.39
N GLY A 112 10.98 -20.52 -1.16
CA GLY A 112 10.22 -21.64 -0.63
C GLY A 112 8.72 -21.40 -0.36
N TYR A 113 8.21 -20.19 -0.64
CA TYR A 113 6.77 -19.88 -0.52
C TYR A 113 6.16 -19.39 -1.82
N ALA A 114 5.04 -20.00 -2.19
CA ALA A 114 4.23 -19.49 -3.29
C ALA A 114 3.33 -18.34 -2.76
N LEU A 115 3.22 -17.25 -3.52
CA LEU A 115 2.52 -16.04 -3.06
C LEU A 115 1.03 -16.32 -2.74
N ASN A 116 0.42 -17.25 -3.48
CA ASN A 116 -0.94 -17.72 -3.23
C ASN A 116 -1.09 -18.44 -1.88
N GLU A 117 -0.04 -19.10 -1.38
CA GLU A 117 -0.07 -19.74 -0.06
C GLU A 117 -0.03 -18.71 1.06
N ILE A 118 0.83 -17.69 0.93
CA ILE A 118 0.90 -16.54 1.86
C ILE A 118 -0.43 -15.77 1.84
N LEU A 119 -0.93 -15.40 0.66
CA LEU A 119 -2.20 -14.69 0.51
C LEU A 119 -3.38 -15.49 1.05
N GLY A 120 -3.30 -16.82 1.09
CA GLY A 120 -4.35 -17.69 1.61
C GLY A 120 -4.69 -17.47 3.09
N PHE A 121 -3.76 -16.92 3.90
CA PHE A 121 -4.06 -16.52 5.27
C PHE A 121 -4.94 -15.27 5.32
N PHE A 122 -4.78 -14.35 4.37
CA PHE A 122 -5.38 -13.02 4.41
C PHE A 122 -6.63 -12.90 3.56
N VAL A 123 -6.65 -13.54 2.39
CA VAL A 123 -7.68 -13.40 1.35
C VAL A 123 -8.18 -14.78 0.96
N ASN A 124 -9.49 -14.89 0.69
CA ASN A 124 -10.04 -16.13 0.14
C ASN A 124 -9.37 -16.46 -1.22
N PRO A 125 -8.90 -17.70 -1.44
CA PRO A 125 -8.23 -18.08 -2.70
C PRO A 125 -9.03 -17.76 -3.97
N ALA A 126 -10.35 -17.92 -3.94
CA ALA A 126 -11.23 -17.59 -5.06
C ALA A 126 -11.28 -16.08 -5.30
N THR A 127 -11.42 -15.27 -4.23
CA THR A 127 -11.37 -13.80 -4.33
C THR A 127 -10.00 -13.35 -4.84
N ALA A 128 -8.91 -13.93 -4.33
CA ALA A 128 -7.55 -13.60 -4.75
C ALA A 128 -7.34 -13.89 -6.25
N THR A 129 -7.78 -15.05 -6.73
CA THR A 129 -7.69 -15.42 -8.15
C THR A 129 -8.46 -14.44 -9.03
N LEU A 130 -9.70 -14.12 -8.65
CA LEU A 130 -10.53 -13.15 -9.38
C LEU A 130 -9.93 -11.74 -9.36
N ALA A 131 -9.36 -11.32 -8.23
CA ALA A 131 -8.68 -10.03 -8.10
C ALA A 131 -7.45 -9.95 -9.01
N VAL A 132 -6.67 -11.03 -9.13
CA VAL A 132 -5.52 -11.08 -10.04
C VAL A 132 -5.96 -11.02 -11.50
N ILE A 133 -7.04 -11.72 -11.88
CA ILE A 133 -7.62 -11.62 -13.24
C ILE A 133 -8.09 -10.19 -13.52
N ALA A 134 -8.79 -9.55 -12.58
CA ALA A 134 -9.23 -8.17 -12.72
C ALA A 134 -8.03 -7.22 -12.87
N MET A 135 -6.98 -7.39 -12.06
CA MET A 135 -5.74 -6.62 -12.14
C MET A 135 -5.03 -6.81 -13.48
N PHE A 136 -5.00 -8.04 -13.99
CA PHE A 136 -4.44 -8.34 -15.31
C PHE A 136 -5.16 -7.57 -16.41
N ILE A 137 -6.50 -7.56 -16.40
CA ILE A 137 -7.30 -6.78 -17.38
C ILE A 137 -7.04 -5.28 -17.24
N ILE A 138 -6.98 -4.77 -16.01
CA ILE A 138 -6.74 -3.35 -15.71
C ILE A 138 -5.38 -2.88 -16.22
N LEU A 139 -4.36 -3.74 -16.19
CA LEU A 139 -3.01 -3.44 -16.67
C LEU A 139 -2.85 -3.71 -18.18
N LEU A 140 -3.50 -4.75 -18.69
CA LEU A 140 -3.41 -5.16 -20.09
C LEU A 140 -4.02 -4.11 -21.02
N VAL A 141 -5.20 -3.55 -20.69
CA VAL A 141 -5.88 -2.59 -21.58
C VAL A 141 -5.06 -1.30 -21.81
N PRO A 142 -4.54 -0.60 -20.78
CA PRO A 142 -3.63 0.52 -20.97
C PRO A 142 -2.36 0.14 -21.73
N LEU A 143 -1.80 -1.05 -21.48
CA LEU A 143 -0.62 -1.52 -22.22
C LEU A 143 -0.92 -1.68 -23.72
N ILE A 144 -2.07 -2.24 -24.10
CA ILE A 144 -2.50 -2.35 -25.50
C ILE A 144 -2.64 -0.96 -26.12
N ILE A 145 -3.23 0.01 -25.40
CA ILE A 145 -3.35 1.40 -25.87
C ILE A 145 -1.96 2.02 -26.07
N LEU A 146 -1.02 1.76 -25.16
CA LEU A 146 0.35 2.24 -25.24
C LEU A 146 1.10 1.63 -26.43
N ILE A 147 0.96 0.32 -26.66
CA ILE A 147 1.50 -0.39 -27.82
C ILE A 147 0.96 0.22 -29.12
N MET A 148 -0.36 0.43 -29.22
CA MET A 148 -0.96 1.07 -30.40
C MET A 148 -0.45 2.49 -30.61
N GLY A 149 -0.29 3.27 -29.52
CA GLY A 149 0.28 4.61 -29.55
C GLY A 149 1.74 4.62 -30.05
N PHE A 150 2.55 3.69 -29.54
CA PHE A 150 3.95 3.52 -29.93
C PHE A 150 4.09 3.11 -31.41
N LEU A 151 3.30 2.13 -31.87
CA LEU A 151 3.27 1.71 -33.28
C LEU A 151 2.83 2.84 -34.21
N ARG A 152 1.82 3.63 -33.80
CA ARG A 152 1.39 4.82 -34.54
C ARG A 152 2.51 5.86 -34.61
N LEU A 153 3.30 6.03 -33.55
CA LEU A 153 4.41 6.98 -33.50
C LEU A 153 5.53 6.62 -34.49
N ILE A 154 5.94 5.34 -34.52
CA ILE A 154 7.07 4.86 -35.33
C ILE A 154 6.67 4.64 -36.79
N PHE A 155 5.61 3.87 -37.02
CA PHE A 155 5.24 3.38 -38.35
C PHE A 155 4.17 4.23 -39.05
N ASN A 156 3.66 5.28 -38.38
CA ASN A 156 2.60 6.15 -38.91
C ASN A 156 1.32 5.37 -39.33
N ILE A 157 1.06 4.22 -38.69
CA ILE A 157 -0.08 3.35 -38.99
C ILE A 157 -1.37 3.99 -38.45
N ARG A 158 -2.42 3.99 -39.27
CA ARG A 158 -3.76 4.43 -38.87
C ARG A 158 -4.60 3.24 -38.44
N PHE A 159 -4.79 3.07 -37.14
CA PHE A 159 -5.75 2.11 -36.60
C PHE A 159 -7.16 2.73 -36.55
N GLN A 160 -8.18 2.03 -37.05
CA GLN A 160 -9.61 2.37 -36.91
C GLN A 160 -10.10 1.87 -35.54
N THR A 161 -9.92 2.66 -34.48
CA THR A 161 -9.99 2.17 -33.08
C THR A 161 -11.22 2.60 -32.30
N ARG A 162 -12.19 3.32 -32.89
CA ARG A 162 -13.26 3.93 -32.07
C ARG A 162 -14.10 2.87 -31.33
N THR A 163 -14.61 1.86 -32.03
CA THR A 163 -15.43 0.80 -31.41
C THR A 163 -14.62 -0.13 -30.50
N ILE A 164 -13.42 -0.53 -30.94
CA ILE A 164 -12.51 -1.38 -30.17
C ILE A 164 -12.07 -0.67 -28.88
N GLY A 165 -11.75 0.62 -28.96
CA GLY A 165 -11.35 1.44 -27.81
C GLY A 165 -12.46 1.59 -26.77
N TRP A 166 -13.70 1.88 -27.20
CA TRP A 166 -14.84 1.94 -26.28
C TRP A 166 -15.18 0.57 -25.67
N SER A 167 -15.03 -0.52 -26.42
CA SER A 167 -15.24 -1.88 -25.91
C SER A 167 -14.18 -2.25 -24.87
N ALA A 168 -12.90 -2.00 -25.17
CA ALA A 168 -11.79 -2.24 -24.24
C ALA A 168 -11.91 -1.37 -22.97
N PHE A 169 -12.33 -0.11 -23.12
CA PHE A 169 -12.62 0.76 -22.00
C PHE A 169 -13.77 0.23 -21.13
N GLY A 170 -14.85 -0.27 -21.74
CA GLY A 170 -15.95 -0.91 -21.01
C GLY A 170 -15.48 -2.12 -20.19
N VAL A 171 -14.68 -3.00 -20.78
CA VAL A 171 -14.09 -4.16 -20.08
C VAL A 171 -13.17 -3.71 -18.94
N TRP A 172 -12.36 -2.68 -19.17
CA TRP A 172 -11.48 -2.09 -18.15
C TRP A 172 -12.27 -1.52 -16.96
N VAL A 173 -13.37 -0.79 -17.22
CA VAL A 173 -14.24 -0.25 -16.18
C VAL A 173 -14.91 -1.39 -15.39
N ILE A 174 -15.38 -2.45 -16.04
CA ILE A 174 -15.96 -3.61 -15.36
C ILE A 174 -14.93 -4.28 -14.46
N ALA A 175 -13.71 -4.50 -14.94
CA ALA A 175 -12.63 -5.08 -14.14
C ALA A 175 -12.27 -4.19 -12.93
N LEU A 176 -12.24 -2.87 -13.12
CA LEU A 176 -12.02 -1.92 -12.04
C LEU A 176 -13.13 -1.98 -10.98
N ILE A 177 -14.40 -2.00 -11.39
CA ILE A 177 -15.54 -2.11 -10.47
C ILE A 177 -15.46 -3.43 -9.69
N LEU A 178 -15.16 -4.55 -10.36
CA LEU A 178 -15.00 -5.85 -9.71
C LEU A 178 -13.89 -5.82 -8.66
N LEU A 179 -12.73 -5.24 -8.99
CA LEU A 179 -11.61 -5.11 -8.06
C LEU A 179 -11.97 -4.24 -6.85
N ILE A 180 -12.68 -3.12 -7.07
CA ILE A 180 -13.15 -2.23 -5.99
C ILE A 180 -14.13 -2.97 -5.07
N VAL A 181 -15.11 -3.69 -5.63
CA VAL A 181 -16.11 -4.44 -4.85
C VAL A 181 -15.43 -5.54 -4.03
N MET A 182 -14.51 -6.29 -4.62
CA MET A 182 -13.75 -7.33 -3.92
C MET A 182 -12.88 -6.74 -2.82
N GLY A 183 -12.13 -5.68 -3.12
CA GLY A 183 -11.30 -4.97 -2.14
C GLY A 183 -12.13 -4.45 -0.97
N THR A 184 -13.27 -3.83 -1.24
CA THR A 184 -14.20 -3.33 -0.21
C THR A 184 -14.72 -4.46 0.67
N ARG A 185 -15.11 -5.60 0.06
CA ARG A 185 -15.61 -6.76 0.79
C ARG A 185 -14.55 -7.35 1.72
N GLU A 186 -13.31 -7.45 1.27
CA GLU A 186 -12.21 -7.93 2.12
C GLU A 186 -11.91 -6.94 3.26
N THR A 187 -11.97 -5.63 3.02
CA THR A 187 -11.79 -4.61 4.08
C THR A 187 -12.90 -4.66 5.14
N ILE A 188 -14.17 -4.86 4.74
CA ILE A 188 -15.31 -4.96 5.68
C ILE A 188 -15.15 -6.13 6.66
N ARG A 189 -14.37 -7.17 6.32
CA ARG A 189 -14.09 -8.27 7.25
C ARG A 189 -13.37 -7.83 8.53
N PHE A 190 -12.75 -6.66 8.52
CA PHE A 190 -12.04 -6.10 9.66
C PHE A 190 -12.78 -4.92 10.30
N ALA A 191 -14.08 -4.75 10.00
CA ALA A 191 -14.86 -3.58 10.39
C ALA A 191 -15.10 -3.46 11.90
N SER A 192 -15.22 -4.58 12.61
CA SER A 192 -15.52 -4.61 14.05
C SER A 192 -14.47 -5.39 14.81
N GLU A 193 -14.05 -4.89 15.97
CA GLU A 193 -13.16 -5.56 16.92
C GLU A 193 -13.98 -6.11 18.10
N SER A 194 -13.62 -7.29 18.61
CA SER A 194 -14.15 -7.82 19.86
C SER A 194 -13.04 -8.50 20.67
N ARG A 195 -13.29 -8.64 21.97
CA ARG A 195 -12.34 -9.21 22.92
C ARG A 195 -13.02 -10.26 23.80
N VAL A 196 -12.23 -11.24 24.21
CA VAL A 196 -12.59 -12.30 25.14
C VAL A 196 -11.51 -12.34 26.21
N GLU A 197 -11.91 -12.08 27.44
CA GLU A 197 -11.01 -11.94 28.58
C GLU A 197 -11.20 -13.14 29.49
N GLU A 198 -10.09 -13.77 29.88
CA GLU A 198 -10.06 -14.90 30.79
C GLU A 198 -9.01 -14.63 31.85
N GLU A 199 -9.45 -14.52 33.11
CA GLU A 199 -8.58 -14.28 34.25
C GLU A 199 -8.43 -15.55 35.08
N THR A 200 -7.18 -15.97 35.28
CA THR A 200 -6.83 -17.14 36.09
C THR A 200 -6.04 -16.70 37.31
N PRO A 201 -6.53 -16.93 38.53
CA PRO A 201 -5.76 -16.66 39.74
C PRO A 201 -4.57 -17.61 39.84
N LEU A 202 -3.44 -17.11 40.35
CA LEU A 202 -2.21 -17.85 40.54
C LEU A 202 -1.88 -17.95 42.03
N GLU A 203 -1.56 -19.16 42.48
CA GLU A 203 -1.10 -19.41 43.84
C GLU A 203 0.42 -19.29 43.91
N ILE A 204 0.92 -18.15 44.38
CA ILE A 204 2.35 -17.89 44.56
C ILE A 204 2.70 -17.99 46.05
N PRO A 205 3.74 -18.76 46.43
CA PRO A 205 4.20 -18.80 47.81
C PRO A 205 4.61 -17.41 48.34
N VAL A 206 4.16 -17.06 49.54
CA VAL A 206 4.42 -15.77 50.18
C VAL A 206 5.92 -15.50 50.30
N GLY A 207 6.32 -14.27 49.95
CA GLY A 207 7.70 -13.80 50.10
C GLY A 207 8.69 -14.35 49.07
N LYS A 208 8.23 -15.11 48.07
CA LYS A 208 9.06 -15.55 46.96
C LYS A 208 8.94 -14.63 45.75
N THR A 209 10.02 -14.56 44.97
CA THR A 209 10.05 -13.85 43.68
C THR A 209 9.28 -14.63 42.61
N LEU A 210 8.37 -13.95 41.90
CA LEU A 210 7.71 -14.48 40.71
C LEU A 210 8.65 -14.38 39.51
N ASN A 211 9.08 -15.52 38.99
CA ASN A 211 9.94 -15.59 37.80
C ASN A 211 9.05 -15.75 36.58
N ILE A 212 9.08 -14.78 35.66
CA ILE A 212 8.32 -14.85 34.41
C ILE A 212 9.29 -15.13 33.27
N THR A 213 8.97 -16.14 32.47
CA THR A 213 9.74 -16.55 31.30
C THR A 213 8.79 -17.06 30.20
N THR A 214 9.34 -17.54 29.10
CA THR A 214 8.59 -18.19 28.03
C THR A 214 8.89 -19.68 27.98
N PHE A 215 8.00 -20.47 27.36
CA PHE A 215 8.39 -21.81 26.95
C PHE A 215 9.57 -21.77 25.97
N PRO A 216 10.40 -22.84 25.91
CA PRO A 216 11.55 -22.89 25.01
C PRO A 216 11.13 -22.61 23.56
N PHE A 217 11.68 -21.56 22.99
CA PHE A 217 11.45 -21.15 21.61
C PHE A 217 12.75 -20.52 21.08
N SER A 218 13.26 -21.09 20.00
CA SER A 218 14.47 -20.59 19.35
C SER A 218 14.04 -19.86 18.08
N GLU A 219 14.20 -18.54 18.08
CA GLU A 219 14.02 -17.75 16.85
C GLU A 219 15.11 -18.10 15.83
N ASP A 220 16.33 -18.42 16.27
CA ASP A 220 17.39 -18.91 15.38
C ASP A 220 16.98 -20.20 14.65
N ALA A 221 16.20 -21.07 15.29
CA ALA A 221 15.65 -22.26 14.65
C ALA A 221 14.58 -21.92 13.57
N LEU A 222 13.98 -20.72 13.63
CA LEU A 222 13.15 -20.23 12.54
C LEU A 222 14.00 -19.82 11.34
N ASP A 223 15.21 -19.31 11.54
CA ASP A 223 16.14 -18.97 10.44
C ASP A 223 16.66 -20.20 9.68
N GLU A 224 16.64 -21.37 10.33
CA GLU A 224 16.98 -22.65 9.68
C GLU A 224 15.91 -23.16 8.71
N VAL A 225 14.68 -22.65 8.82
CA VAL A 225 13.58 -22.96 7.89
C VAL A 225 13.24 -21.72 7.06
N PRO A 226 12.80 -21.89 5.81
CA PRO A 226 12.23 -20.77 5.08
C PRO A 226 11.15 -20.14 5.94
N HIS A 227 11.15 -18.82 6.12
CA HIS A 227 10.09 -18.14 6.84
C HIS A 227 9.88 -16.73 6.29
N PHE A 228 8.67 -16.20 6.43
CA PHE A 228 8.40 -14.77 6.19
C PHE A 228 8.24 -14.07 7.53
N ASN A 229 9.09 -13.09 7.82
CA ASN A 229 9.05 -12.27 9.03
C ASN A 229 8.64 -10.83 8.67
N TYR A 230 7.63 -10.31 9.36
CA TYR A 230 7.26 -8.90 9.28
C TYR A 230 7.51 -8.21 10.62
N HIS A 231 8.60 -7.42 10.70
CA HIS A 231 8.97 -6.62 11.87
C HIS A 231 8.96 -7.37 13.22
N ASN A 232 9.26 -8.67 13.21
CA ASN A 232 9.18 -9.58 14.36
C ASN A 232 7.78 -9.69 15.00
N GLU A 233 6.71 -9.27 14.31
CA GLU A 233 5.35 -9.38 14.83
C GLU A 233 4.71 -10.74 14.52
N PHE A 234 5.04 -11.31 13.36
CA PHE A 234 4.58 -12.64 12.96
C PHE A 234 5.54 -13.34 12.00
N TRP A 235 5.45 -14.68 11.97
CA TRP A 235 6.17 -15.57 11.07
C TRP A 235 5.22 -16.48 10.31
N ILE A 236 5.47 -16.69 9.03
CA ILE A 236 4.85 -17.76 8.26
C ILE A 236 5.87 -18.88 8.09
N LEU A 237 5.50 -20.09 8.51
CA LEU A 237 6.37 -21.27 8.51
C LEU A 237 5.72 -22.40 7.73
N ARG A 238 6.53 -23.14 6.95
CA ARG A 238 6.16 -24.41 6.37
C ARG A 238 6.53 -25.53 7.34
N GLU A 239 5.54 -26.33 7.69
CA GLU A 239 5.72 -27.47 8.56
C GLU A 239 6.18 -28.71 7.82
N GLN A 240 6.63 -29.72 8.57
CA GLN A 240 6.99 -31.03 8.02
C GLN A 240 5.84 -31.72 7.28
N SER A 241 4.59 -31.41 7.62
CA SER A 241 3.37 -31.89 6.94
C SER A 241 3.03 -31.13 5.65
N ASP A 242 3.90 -30.22 5.19
CA ASP A 242 3.67 -29.31 4.05
C ASP A 242 2.48 -28.35 4.25
N SER A 243 2.02 -28.19 5.49
CA SER A 243 1.07 -27.14 5.89
C SER A 243 1.80 -25.85 6.22
N LEU A 244 1.17 -24.72 5.90
CA LEU A 244 1.63 -23.42 6.39
C LEU A 244 0.94 -23.06 7.69
N SER A 245 1.71 -22.41 8.56
CA SER A 245 1.27 -21.92 9.86
C SER A 245 1.72 -20.50 10.08
N LEU A 246 0.83 -19.67 10.60
CA LEU A 246 1.10 -18.28 10.96
C LEU A 246 1.32 -18.21 12.47
N LEU A 247 2.54 -17.92 12.90
CA LEU A 247 2.90 -17.67 14.29
C LEU A 247 2.84 -16.17 14.55
N ILE A 248 2.16 -15.76 15.63
CA ILE A 248 2.01 -14.35 16.01
C ILE A 248 2.50 -14.19 17.44
N ARG A 249 3.27 -13.14 17.69
CA ARG A 249 3.80 -12.85 19.02
C ARG A 249 2.72 -12.23 19.92
N PRO A 250 2.53 -12.69 21.16
CA PRO A 250 1.65 -12.03 22.13
C PRO A 250 2.32 -10.78 22.70
N ARG A 251 1.51 -9.89 23.27
CA ARG A 251 1.99 -8.75 24.05
C ARG A 251 1.82 -9.04 25.52
N VAL A 252 2.90 -8.94 26.29
CA VAL A 252 2.90 -9.18 27.73
C VAL A 252 3.06 -7.86 28.47
N THR A 253 2.21 -7.61 29.46
CA THR A 253 2.31 -6.45 30.33
C THR A 253 2.13 -6.85 31.79
N LEU A 254 2.61 -6.00 32.69
CA LEU A 254 2.47 -6.19 34.12
C LEU A 254 1.72 -5.01 34.72
N LYS A 255 0.80 -5.30 35.65
CA LYS A 255 0.04 -4.28 36.37
C LYS A 255 -0.04 -4.64 37.85
N ALA A 256 -0.16 -3.63 38.70
CA ALA A 256 -0.49 -3.86 40.09
C ALA A 256 -1.87 -4.54 40.17
N SER A 257 -1.96 -5.62 40.95
CA SER A 257 -3.23 -6.24 41.29
C SER A 257 -4.01 -5.30 42.21
N VAL A 258 -5.31 -5.17 41.97
CA VAL A 258 -6.21 -4.45 42.88
C VAL A 258 -6.42 -5.28 44.15
N ASP A 259 -6.36 -6.60 44.01
CA ASP A 259 -6.50 -7.56 45.08
C ASP A 259 -5.12 -7.98 45.63
N THR A 260 -5.12 -8.78 46.70
CA THR A 260 -3.91 -9.36 47.27
C THR A 260 -3.43 -10.61 46.54
N THR A 261 -4.10 -11.00 45.45
CA THR A 261 -3.82 -12.20 44.67
C THR A 261 -3.11 -11.87 43.37
N THR A 262 -2.16 -12.71 42.98
CA THR A 262 -1.57 -12.71 41.65
C THR A 262 -2.52 -13.39 40.67
N SER A 263 -2.67 -12.84 39.46
CA SER A 263 -3.46 -13.47 38.40
C SER A 263 -2.85 -13.22 37.03
N VAL A 264 -3.21 -14.06 36.07
CA VAL A 264 -2.91 -13.86 34.66
C VAL A 264 -4.22 -13.68 33.93
N GLU A 265 -4.38 -12.53 33.29
CA GLU A 265 -5.51 -12.22 32.43
C GLU A 265 -5.06 -12.33 30.97
N VAL A 266 -5.66 -13.28 30.24
CA VAL A 266 -5.45 -13.49 28.81
C VAL A 266 -6.57 -12.82 28.05
N ILE A 267 -6.24 -11.74 27.34
CA ILE A 267 -7.16 -10.96 26.51
C ILE A 267 -6.95 -11.38 25.06
N ARG A 268 -7.91 -12.13 24.53
CA ARG A 268 -7.94 -12.57 23.12
C ARG A 268 -8.72 -11.56 22.31
N ILE A 269 -8.10 -10.98 21.29
CA ILE A 269 -8.68 -9.93 20.45
C ILE A 269 -8.73 -10.45 19.02
N SER A 270 -9.83 -10.18 18.32
CA SER A 270 -9.94 -10.42 16.89
C SER A 270 -10.86 -9.40 16.25
N ARG A 271 -10.73 -9.23 14.94
CA ARG A 271 -11.67 -8.48 14.11
C ARG A 271 -12.62 -9.39 13.34
N GLY A 272 -13.70 -8.81 12.82
CA GLY A 272 -14.72 -9.49 12.07
C GLY A 272 -15.63 -8.52 11.32
N THR A 273 -16.52 -9.08 10.50
CA THR A 273 -17.57 -8.32 9.79
C THR A 273 -18.51 -7.59 10.74
N ASP A 274 -18.67 -8.15 11.94
CA ASP A 274 -19.48 -7.64 13.04
C ASP A 274 -18.90 -8.14 14.37
N ALA A 275 -19.40 -7.59 15.49
CA ALA A 275 -18.90 -7.91 16.83
C ALA A 275 -19.10 -9.40 17.20
N SER A 276 -20.15 -10.06 16.69
CA SER A 276 -20.42 -11.47 16.98
C SER A 276 -19.43 -12.39 16.26
N ALA A 277 -19.14 -12.10 15.00
CA ALA A 277 -18.11 -12.78 14.23
C ALA A 277 -16.72 -12.56 14.85
N ALA A 278 -16.38 -11.31 15.19
CA ALA A 278 -15.13 -10.97 15.85
C ALA A 278 -14.95 -11.74 17.16
N ARG A 279 -15.99 -11.81 18.00
CA ARG A 279 -15.96 -12.56 19.26
C ARG A 279 -15.82 -14.07 19.05
N ARG A 280 -16.44 -14.62 18.01
CA ARG A 280 -16.27 -16.04 17.65
C ARG A 280 -14.81 -16.34 17.31
N TYR A 281 -14.19 -15.55 16.44
CA TYR A 281 -12.78 -15.72 16.09
C TYR A 281 -11.85 -15.53 17.31
N ALA A 282 -12.15 -14.57 18.19
CA ALA A 282 -11.36 -14.38 19.41
C ALA A 282 -11.41 -15.59 20.37
N ARG A 283 -12.53 -16.34 20.40
CA ARG A 283 -12.64 -17.58 21.19
C ARG A 283 -11.90 -18.77 20.59
N GLU A 284 -11.61 -18.73 19.28
CA GLU A 284 -10.87 -19.77 18.57
C GLU A 284 -9.34 -19.59 18.73
N ILE A 285 -8.89 -18.53 19.42
CA ILE A 285 -7.47 -18.29 19.68
C ILE A 285 -7.04 -19.13 20.89
N ASP A 286 -6.20 -20.13 20.62
CA ASP A 286 -5.57 -20.95 21.65
C ASP A 286 -4.29 -20.29 22.17
N TYR A 287 -4.17 -20.20 23.49
CA TYR A 287 -3.01 -19.64 24.19
C TYR A 287 -2.85 -20.28 25.55
N ASN A 288 -1.63 -20.70 25.87
CA ASN A 288 -1.33 -21.39 27.11
C ASN A 288 -0.28 -20.64 27.92
N PHE A 289 -0.34 -20.88 29.22
CA PHE A 289 0.71 -20.55 30.17
C PHE A 289 0.71 -21.61 31.25
N GLN A 290 1.82 -21.74 31.97
CA GLN A 290 1.94 -22.68 33.07
C GLN A 290 2.66 -22.04 34.25
N LEU A 291 2.08 -22.19 35.44
CA LEU A 291 2.75 -21.87 36.70
C LEU A 291 3.32 -23.16 37.31
N ARG A 292 4.61 -23.13 37.66
CA ARG A 292 5.26 -24.17 38.47
C ARG A 292 6.01 -23.51 39.63
N ASP A 293 5.48 -23.66 40.84
CA ASP A 293 5.93 -22.99 42.06
C ASP A 293 5.90 -21.45 41.92
N THR A 294 7.02 -20.86 41.50
CA THR A 294 7.15 -19.41 41.26
C THR A 294 7.52 -19.08 39.82
N LEU A 295 7.67 -20.08 38.96
CA LEU A 295 8.00 -19.92 37.55
C LEU A 295 6.72 -19.90 36.72
N LEU A 296 6.40 -18.72 36.16
CA LEU A 296 5.34 -18.53 35.19
C LEU A 296 5.96 -18.59 33.78
N ALA A 297 5.70 -19.68 33.06
CA ALA A 297 6.08 -19.85 31.66
C ALA A 297 4.90 -19.46 30.75
N LEU A 298 5.15 -18.56 29.81
CA LEU A 298 4.18 -18.06 28.83
C LEU A 298 4.47 -18.65 27.45
N ASP A 299 3.44 -18.93 26.65
CA ASP A 299 3.64 -19.24 25.23
C ASP A 299 4.29 -18.02 24.53
N PRO A 300 5.45 -18.19 23.85
CA PRO A 300 6.16 -17.09 23.20
C PRO A 300 5.51 -16.63 21.90
N VAL A 301 4.67 -17.50 21.31
CA VAL A 301 3.90 -17.27 20.09
C VAL A 301 2.59 -18.04 20.21
N PHE A 302 1.54 -17.52 19.59
CA PHE A 302 0.33 -18.30 19.33
C PHE A 302 0.21 -18.56 17.84
N ARG A 303 -0.53 -19.61 17.50
CA ARG A 303 -0.55 -20.17 16.16
C ARG A 303 -1.92 -20.05 15.53
N LEU A 304 -1.93 -19.66 14.27
CA LEU A 304 -3.08 -19.76 13.38
C LEU A 304 -2.78 -20.76 12.26
N ASP A 305 -3.55 -21.83 12.22
CA ASP A 305 -3.51 -22.76 11.11
C ASP A 305 -4.16 -22.14 9.88
N ARG A 306 -3.79 -22.60 8.67
CA ARG A 306 -4.33 -22.11 7.40
C ARG A 306 -5.87 -22.17 7.27
N ARG A 307 -6.54 -23.03 8.06
CA ARG A 307 -8.02 -23.07 8.13
C ARG A 307 -8.59 -21.85 8.84
N SER A 308 -7.86 -21.32 9.80
CA SER A 308 -8.17 -20.12 10.57
C SER A 308 -7.58 -18.92 9.84
N ARG A 309 -8.44 -18.19 9.10
CA ARG A 309 -8.00 -16.98 8.38
C ARG A 309 -7.49 -15.93 9.38
N PHE A 310 -6.55 -15.13 8.92
CA PHE A 310 -6.13 -13.93 9.61
C PHE A 310 -7.29 -12.93 9.67
N GLN A 311 -7.52 -12.44 10.87
CA GLN A 311 -8.59 -11.51 11.27
C GLN A 311 -8.03 -10.45 12.23
N ALA A 312 -6.74 -10.11 12.11
CA ALA A 312 -6.04 -9.24 13.04
C ALA A 312 -6.15 -9.74 14.49
N GLN A 313 -5.91 -11.05 14.67
CA GLN A 313 -5.87 -11.67 15.98
C GLN A 313 -4.69 -11.10 16.79
N GLU A 314 -4.93 -10.78 18.05
CA GLU A 314 -3.93 -10.31 19.00
C GLU A 314 -4.18 -10.98 20.35
N ILE A 315 -3.10 -11.34 21.04
CA ILE A 315 -3.14 -11.77 22.43
C ILE A 315 -2.46 -10.73 23.28
N ARG A 316 -3.13 -10.29 24.34
CA ARG A 316 -2.52 -9.51 25.41
C ARG A 316 -2.57 -10.32 26.70
N VAL A 317 -1.41 -10.56 27.28
CA VAL A 317 -1.26 -11.19 28.58
C VAL A 317 -1.00 -10.10 29.60
N VAL A 318 -1.88 -9.97 30.59
CA VAL A 318 -1.72 -9.03 31.70
C VAL A 318 -1.43 -9.85 32.95
N VAL A 319 -0.19 -9.77 33.44
CA VAL A 319 0.18 -10.38 34.72
C VAL A 319 -0.10 -9.36 35.82
N LYS A 320 -1.15 -9.60 36.62
CA LYS A 320 -1.52 -8.75 37.74
C LYS A 320 -0.78 -9.21 38.98
N VAL A 321 0.04 -8.34 39.56
CA VAL A 321 0.94 -8.67 40.66
C VAL A 321 0.61 -7.79 41.88
N PRO A 322 0.41 -8.36 43.08
CA PRO A 322 0.18 -7.57 44.29
C PRO A 322 1.35 -6.63 44.60
N ILE A 323 1.03 -5.45 45.12
CA ILE A 323 2.04 -4.46 45.53
C ILE A 323 2.98 -5.07 46.57
N GLY A 324 4.28 -4.81 46.43
CA GLY A 324 5.34 -5.34 47.29
C GLY A 324 5.88 -6.70 46.86
N THR A 325 5.27 -7.37 45.89
CA THR A 325 5.79 -8.63 45.33
C THR A 325 6.99 -8.35 44.42
N THR A 326 8.04 -9.15 44.57
CA THR A 326 9.21 -9.12 43.67
C THR A 326 8.95 -9.99 42.44
N VAL A 327 9.28 -9.47 41.27
CA VAL A 327 9.21 -10.17 39.99
C VAL A 327 10.58 -10.17 39.32
N TYR A 328 10.96 -11.31 38.75
CA TYR A 328 12.11 -11.41 37.86
C TYR A 328 11.60 -11.59 36.43
N LEU A 329 12.06 -10.73 35.52
CA LEU A 329 11.71 -10.80 34.11
C LEU A 329 12.87 -11.44 33.36
N ASP A 330 12.68 -12.65 32.85
CA ASP A 330 13.71 -13.35 32.09
C ASP A 330 14.00 -12.65 30.74
N SER A 331 15.24 -12.82 30.24
CA SER A 331 15.72 -12.23 28.98
C SER A 331 14.85 -12.57 27.76
N GLN A 332 14.22 -13.73 27.75
CA GLN A 332 13.35 -14.19 26.66
C GLN A 332 12.07 -13.35 26.50
N LEU A 333 11.70 -12.56 27.51
CA LEU A 333 10.52 -11.69 27.45
C LEU A 333 10.77 -10.38 26.68
N LYS A 334 12.02 -10.07 26.32
CA LYS A 334 12.43 -8.75 25.80
C LYS A 334 11.52 -8.24 24.69
N GLU A 335 11.18 -9.12 23.77
CA GLU A 335 10.38 -8.85 22.57
C GLU A 335 8.87 -8.95 22.80
N LEU A 336 8.45 -9.54 23.92
CA LEU A 336 7.04 -9.70 24.30
C LEU A 336 6.56 -8.56 25.20
N LEU A 337 7.45 -7.95 25.99
CA LEU A 337 7.08 -6.90 26.95
C LEU A 337 6.60 -5.64 26.23
N TYR A 338 5.40 -5.20 26.57
CA TYR A 338 4.75 -4.03 25.99
C TYR A 338 4.09 -3.16 27.05
N ALA A 339 4.39 -1.86 27.01
CA ALA A 339 3.77 -0.83 27.86
C ALA A 339 3.75 -1.17 29.36
N VAL A 340 4.82 -1.79 29.86
CA VAL A 340 5.02 -2.06 31.29
C VAL A 340 5.41 -0.76 31.99
N LYS A 341 4.53 -0.28 32.87
CA LYS A 341 4.78 0.92 33.69
C LYS A 341 5.94 0.64 34.66
N ASN A 342 6.92 1.55 34.71
CA ASN A 342 8.08 1.45 35.58
C ASN A 342 8.53 2.83 36.06
N THR A 343 9.27 2.86 37.18
CA THR A 343 9.75 4.11 37.80
C THR A 343 11.03 4.65 37.18
N GLU A 344 11.73 3.84 36.38
CA GLU A 344 13.03 4.18 35.78
C GLU A 344 12.89 4.87 34.41
N ASP A 345 11.66 5.13 33.96
CA ASP A 345 11.33 5.70 32.65
C ASP A 345 12.07 5.00 31.48
N THR A 346 12.18 3.67 31.56
CA THR A 346 12.85 2.86 30.54
C THR A 346 11.86 2.07 29.69
N TRP A 347 12.30 1.70 28.49
CA TRP A 347 11.52 0.85 27.59
C TRP A 347 11.24 -0.50 28.24
N SER A 348 10.03 -1.03 28.03
CA SER A 348 9.62 -2.32 28.64
C SER A 348 10.56 -3.47 28.27
N SER A 349 11.14 -3.45 27.06
CA SER A 349 12.13 -4.43 26.61
C SER A 349 13.45 -4.39 27.40
N ASN A 350 13.78 -3.27 28.04
CA ASN A 350 15.00 -3.13 28.86
C ASN A 350 14.80 -3.56 30.32
N LEU A 351 13.59 -3.98 30.70
CA LEU A 351 13.29 -4.44 32.07
C LEU A 351 13.79 -5.87 32.33
N VAL A 352 14.13 -6.62 31.29
CA VAL A 352 14.56 -8.02 31.40
C VAL A 352 15.93 -8.19 32.08
N GLY A 353 16.17 -9.38 32.62
CA GLY A 353 17.41 -9.77 33.30
C GLY A 353 17.59 -9.14 34.68
N ARG A 354 16.53 -8.57 35.27
CA ARG A 354 16.57 -7.84 36.55
C ARG A 354 15.37 -8.19 37.43
N GLU A 355 15.55 -7.99 38.73
CA GLU A 355 14.46 -8.07 39.72
C GLU A 355 13.82 -6.70 39.93
N TRP A 356 12.50 -6.70 40.02
CA TRP A 356 11.68 -5.52 40.21
C TRP A 356 10.67 -5.76 41.32
N VAL A 357 10.37 -4.72 42.10
CA VAL A 357 9.26 -4.76 43.06
C VAL A 357 8.06 -4.05 42.45
N MET A 358 6.88 -4.65 42.56
CA MET A 358 5.64 -4.01 42.13
C MET A 358 5.25 -2.90 43.10
N THR A 359 5.08 -1.68 42.59
CA THR A 359 4.62 -0.50 43.35
C THR A 359 3.32 0.04 42.76
N PRO A 360 2.61 0.95 43.44
CA PRO A 360 1.45 1.65 42.85
C PRO A 360 1.79 2.37 41.53
N ASP A 361 3.05 2.82 41.38
CA ASP A 361 3.52 3.54 40.20
C ASP A 361 4.14 2.64 39.13
N GLY A 362 4.09 1.32 39.30
CA GLY A 362 4.65 0.33 38.37
C GLY A 362 5.85 -0.40 38.96
N LEU A 363 6.64 -1.03 38.10
CA LEU A 363 7.84 -1.76 38.51
C LEU A 363 8.95 -0.80 38.93
N SER A 364 9.53 -1.04 40.11
CA SER A 364 10.69 -0.30 40.61
C SER A 364 11.88 -1.24 40.80
N LEU A 365 13.08 -0.79 40.43
CA LEU A 365 14.26 -1.65 40.39
C LEU A 365 14.66 -2.06 41.82
N VAL A 366 14.85 -3.36 42.03
CA VAL A 366 15.45 -3.83 43.29
C VAL A 366 16.95 -3.62 43.20
N LEU A 367 17.46 -2.61 43.91
CA LEU A 367 18.91 -2.41 44.04
C LEU A 367 19.47 -3.57 44.88
N SER A 368 20.32 -4.40 44.28
CA SER A 368 21.07 -5.43 45.00
C SER A 368 21.85 -4.78 46.14
N ARG A 369 21.59 -5.20 47.38
CA ARG A 369 22.37 -4.78 48.55
C ARG A 369 23.73 -5.45 48.58
#